data_AF-A0A6N2BT28-F1
#
_entry.id   AF-A0A6N2BT28-F1
#
_cell.length_a   1.000
_cell.length_b   1.000
_cell.length_c   1.000
_cell.angle_alpha   90.00
_cell.angle_beta   90.00
_cell.angle_gamma   90.00
#
_symmetry.space_group_name_H-M   'P 1'
#
loop_
_entity.id
_entity.type
_entity.pdbx_description
1 polymer ?
#
loop_
_entity_poly.entity_id
_entity_poly.type
_entity_poly.pdbx_seq_one_letter_code
_entity_poly.pdbx_strand_id
1 'polypeptide(L)'
;MLKKMVYYQRYHQWRKGDVPFVCENSKRVARPKLLFLVFLSFISFSFILAPLFFPSAPTLSLLYSFGFEDEGVVSTSDVYASVCSSVSNGSICCDRSSIRSDICVMKGDVRTGSVSSTISLYRSNGYGSQVIGASGENDEIFQHEKIKPYTRKWEKSVMDTIDELNLVTKGENSAVHQKCDVQHDVPAVFFSTGGYTGNLYHEFNDGIMPLYITSQHFNKKVVFVILEYHDWWISKYENILPHLTEYPIIDFRGDNRTHCFPEAVVGLKIHDELTIDASLMGTNKTIRDFRDMLDRAYLPRIRGLIQEEEHETQLDMNISALSPSAKTKIETTEEKLDVKKPKVVIIARNDSRAILNEASLVKMAQGIGFQVEVLRPQRTTELARIYRALNSSDVMIGVHGAAMTHFLFMRPDSAFIQIIPLGTDWAADTYYGLPARKLGLRYIGYKILPQESSLYNEYEKTDPVLTDPDSVNNRGWEFTKKIYLDRQNVKLNLRRFHKRLLRAYYYSMAKKNGHLHHQNQ
;
A
#
# COMPACT_ATOMS: atom_id res chain seq x y z
N MET A 1 19.62 -36.84 -13.81
CA MET A 1 20.33 -36.31 -14.98
C MET A 1 19.48 -35.18 -15.58
N LEU A 2 20.13 -34.11 -16.04
CA LEU A 2 19.59 -32.81 -16.50
C LEU A 2 18.98 -31.87 -15.44
N LYS A 3 19.90 -31.11 -14.81
CA LYS A 3 19.70 -29.73 -14.36
C LYS A 3 19.56 -28.82 -15.58
N LYS A 4 18.64 -27.85 -15.57
CA LYS A 4 18.73 -26.64 -16.40
C LYS A 4 18.84 -25.41 -15.50
N MET A 5 19.92 -24.67 -15.74
CA MET A 5 20.41 -23.51 -15.02
C MET A 5 19.52 -22.28 -15.25
N VAL A 6 19.28 -21.56 -14.17
CA VAL A 6 18.78 -20.18 -14.14
C VAL A 6 19.92 -19.25 -14.57
N TYR A 7 19.70 -18.47 -15.63
CA TYR A 7 20.65 -17.46 -16.10
C TYR A 7 20.45 -16.15 -15.31
N TYR A 8 21.42 -15.82 -14.46
CA TYR A 8 21.61 -14.47 -13.91
C TYR A 8 22.58 -13.72 -14.83
N GLN A 9 22.14 -12.64 -15.47
CA GLN A 9 23.01 -11.83 -16.32
C GLN A 9 23.70 -10.75 -15.46
N ARG A 10 25.02 -10.90 -15.37
CA ARG A 10 25.95 -10.11 -14.56
C ARG A 10 26.36 -8.84 -15.32
N TYR A 11 26.46 -7.75 -14.57
CA TYR A 11 26.90 -6.41 -14.96
C TYR A 11 28.22 -6.37 -15.75
N HIS A 12 28.26 -5.54 -16.80
CA HIS A 12 29.50 -5.06 -17.40
C HIS A 12 30.03 -3.82 -16.69
N GLN A 13 31.26 -3.94 -16.21
CA GLN A 13 32.12 -2.91 -15.64
C GLN A 13 32.78 -2.12 -16.78
N TRP A 14 32.78 -0.79 -16.76
CA TRP A 14 33.61 0.03 -17.67
C TRP A 14 34.58 0.90 -16.87
N ARG A 15 35.86 0.83 -17.27
CA ARG A 15 37.01 1.57 -16.73
C ARG A 15 37.25 2.88 -17.48
N LYS A 16 37.94 3.79 -16.80
CA LYS A 16 38.42 5.13 -17.20
C LYS A 16 39.42 5.17 -18.37
N GLY A 17 39.51 6.35 -18.99
CA GLY A 17 40.57 6.87 -19.89
C GLY A 17 40.03 7.10 -21.31
N ASP A 18 40.20 8.21 -22.03
CA ASP A 18 41.08 9.39 -21.90
C ASP A 18 40.49 10.60 -22.63
N VAL A 19 40.97 11.79 -22.26
CA VAL A 19 40.68 13.12 -22.83
C VAL A 19 41.61 13.40 -24.02
N PRO A 20 41.23 14.29 -24.96
CA PRO A 20 42.17 15.37 -25.28
C PRO A 20 41.54 16.78 -25.34
N PHE A 21 42.31 17.70 -24.75
CA PHE A 21 42.25 19.16 -24.80
C PHE A 21 42.39 19.72 -26.23
N VAL A 22 41.79 20.89 -26.54
CA VAL A 22 42.46 22.11 -27.04
C VAL A 22 41.58 23.36 -26.75
N CYS A 23 42.28 24.43 -26.34
CA CYS A 23 41.93 25.84 -26.01
C CYS A 23 41.04 26.60 -27.03
N GLU A 24 40.49 27.81 -26.82
CA GLU A 24 40.96 28.98 -26.08
C GLU A 24 39.86 30.09 -25.95
N ASN A 25 39.91 30.83 -24.84
CA ASN A 25 39.52 32.25 -24.56
C ASN A 25 38.32 32.95 -25.24
N SER A 26 37.41 33.53 -24.43
CA SER A 26 37.38 34.99 -24.14
C SER A 26 36.18 35.41 -23.26
N LYS A 27 36.42 36.30 -22.31
CA LYS A 27 35.43 36.95 -21.42
C LYS A 27 34.63 38.01 -22.18
N ARG A 28 33.29 38.03 -22.05
CA ARG A 28 32.50 39.29 -22.12
C ARG A 28 31.27 39.24 -21.20
N VAL A 29 31.23 40.20 -20.28
CA VAL A 29 30.06 40.60 -19.50
C VAL A 29 29.12 41.38 -20.43
N ALA A 30 27.82 41.05 -20.43
CA ALA A 30 26.80 41.86 -21.12
C ALA A 30 25.58 42.07 -20.21
N ARG A 31 25.22 43.35 -20.01
CA ARG A 31 23.97 43.79 -19.36
C ARG A 31 22.78 43.60 -20.31
N PRO A 32 21.55 43.35 -19.80
CA PRO A 32 20.38 43.24 -20.67
C PRO A 32 19.93 44.60 -21.19
N LYS A 33 19.63 44.66 -22.50
CA LYS A 33 19.15 45.84 -23.23
C LYS A 33 17.64 46.01 -23.09
N LEU A 34 17.23 47.27 -23.02
CA LEU A 34 15.87 47.86 -22.94
C LEU A 34 14.79 47.27 -23.87
N LEU A 35 15.14 46.44 -24.85
CA LEU A 35 14.21 45.82 -25.80
C LEU A 35 13.38 44.66 -25.20
N PHE A 36 13.87 44.00 -24.15
CA PHE A 36 13.14 42.89 -23.51
C PHE A 36 11.91 43.37 -22.72
N LEU A 37 11.94 44.60 -22.19
CA LEU A 37 10.83 45.20 -21.44
C LEU A 37 9.67 45.63 -22.37
N VAL A 38 9.96 46.00 -23.62
CA VAL A 38 8.93 46.35 -24.61
C VAL A 38 8.20 45.10 -25.14
N PHE A 39 8.89 43.95 -25.20
CA PHE A 39 8.26 42.69 -25.62
C PHE A 39 7.27 42.15 -24.57
N LEU A 40 7.55 42.37 -23.29
CA LEU A 40 6.65 42.00 -22.19
C LEU A 40 5.36 42.87 -22.16
N SER A 41 5.42 44.15 -22.57
CA SER A 41 4.24 45.02 -22.58
C SER A 41 3.25 44.68 -23.70
N PHE A 42 3.73 44.20 -24.86
CA PHE A 42 2.86 43.76 -25.96
C PHE A 42 2.17 42.41 -25.67
N ILE A 43 2.84 41.51 -24.95
CA ILE A 43 2.25 40.24 -24.50
C ILE A 43 1.16 40.52 -23.45
N SER A 44 1.38 41.47 -22.54
CA SER A 44 0.40 41.87 -21.52
C SER A 44 -0.88 42.47 -22.11
N PHE A 45 -0.81 43.20 -23.24
CA PHE A 45 -1.99 43.82 -23.85
C PHE A 45 -2.86 42.81 -24.63
N SER A 46 -2.25 41.71 -25.07
CA SER A 46 -2.92 40.65 -25.83
C SER A 46 -3.83 39.77 -24.95
N PHE A 47 -3.53 39.65 -23.64
CA PHE A 47 -4.34 38.88 -22.69
C PHE A 47 -5.54 39.64 -22.10
N ILE A 48 -5.56 40.98 -22.20
CA ILE A 48 -6.65 41.81 -21.67
C ILE A 48 -7.80 41.99 -22.69
N LEU A 49 -7.51 41.94 -23.99
CA LEU A 49 -8.50 42.13 -25.07
C LEU A 49 -9.09 40.84 -25.65
N ALA A 50 -8.49 39.68 -25.38
CA ALA A 50 -8.98 38.38 -25.87
C ALA A 50 -10.42 38.00 -25.42
N PRO A 51 -10.93 38.39 -24.23
CA PRO A 51 -12.29 38.04 -23.81
C PRO A 51 -13.41 38.77 -24.57
N LEU A 52 -13.09 39.80 -25.36
CA LEU A 52 -14.08 40.62 -26.06
C LEU A 52 -14.46 40.11 -27.46
N PHE A 53 -13.75 39.10 -27.99
CA PHE A 53 -13.94 38.63 -29.37
C PHE A 53 -14.42 37.18 -29.52
N PHE A 54 -14.50 36.38 -28.43
CA PHE A 54 -14.91 34.97 -28.50
C PHE A 54 -15.73 34.53 -27.27
N PRO A 55 -17.07 34.71 -27.26
CA PRO A 55 -17.91 34.29 -26.15
C PRO A 55 -18.40 32.85 -26.37
N SER A 56 -17.50 31.86 -26.46
CA SER A 56 -17.80 30.42 -26.24
C SER A 56 -16.67 29.52 -26.75
N ALA A 57 -15.86 28.98 -25.84
CA ALA A 57 -15.13 27.73 -26.05
C ALA A 57 -14.82 27.09 -24.68
N PRO A 58 -14.92 25.76 -24.53
CA PRO A 58 -14.71 25.07 -23.27
C PRO A 58 -13.23 25.04 -22.93
N THR A 59 -12.92 25.17 -21.65
CA THR A 59 -11.56 25.19 -21.11
C THR A 59 -10.88 23.82 -21.28
N LEU A 60 -9.78 23.80 -22.04
CA LEU A 60 -8.76 22.75 -21.96
C LEU A 60 -8.08 22.85 -20.58
N SER A 61 -8.42 21.97 -19.65
CA SER A 61 -7.73 21.83 -18.37
C SER A 61 -6.63 20.78 -18.46
N LEU A 62 -5.47 21.20 -18.96
CA LEU A 62 -4.21 20.50 -18.88
C LEU A 62 -3.26 21.47 -18.16
N LEU A 63 -2.97 21.23 -16.88
CA LEU A 63 -1.76 21.58 -16.12
C LEU A 63 -2.02 21.55 -14.60
N TYR A 64 -1.26 20.68 -13.93
CA TYR A 64 -0.59 20.84 -12.63
C TYR A 64 -1.38 21.30 -11.38
N SER A 65 -1.37 20.37 -10.41
CA SER A 65 -1.87 20.48 -9.04
C SER A 65 -0.91 21.29 -8.14
N PHE A 66 -1.44 22.29 -7.43
CA PHE A 66 -1.02 22.70 -6.08
C PHE A 66 -2.08 23.65 -5.47
N GLY A 67 -2.45 23.42 -4.21
CA GLY A 67 -2.95 24.46 -3.29
C GLY A 67 -4.46 24.54 -3.06
N PHE A 68 -4.86 24.30 -1.82
CA PHE A 68 -6.20 24.49 -1.24
C PHE A 68 -6.72 25.92 -1.38
N GLU A 69 -8.04 26.06 -1.55
CA GLU A 69 -8.87 26.98 -0.77
C GLU A 69 -10.26 26.37 -0.61
N ASP A 70 -10.78 26.47 0.62
CA ASP A 70 -12.03 25.95 1.14
C ASP A 70 -13.14 27.00 0.92
N GLU A 71 -14.27 26.62 0.32
CA GLU A 71 -15.61 27.15 0.62
C GLU A 71 -16.67 26.36 -0.17
N GLY A 72 -17.76 25.97 0.52
CA GLY A 72 -19.03 25.60 -0.11
C GLY A 72 -19.55 24.21 0.23
N VAL A 73 -20.20 24.09 1.39
CA VAL A 73 -21.01 22.93 1.78
C VAL A 73 -22.18 22.79 0.80
N VAL A 74 -22.09 21.81 -0.09
CA VAL A 74 -23.24 21.22 -0.79
C VAL A 74 -23.31 19.76 -0.37
N SER A 75 -24.47 19.32 0.09
CA SER A 75 -24.74 17.93 0.48
C SER A 75 -24.55 17.02 -0.73
N THR A 76 -23.47 16.23 -0.74
CA THR A 76 -23.08 15.31 -1.84
C THR A 76 -23.36 13.85 -1.51
N SER A 77 -24.40 13.54 -0.73
CA SER A 77 -24.70 12.15 -0.36
C SER A 77 -25.14 11.26 -1.53
N ASP A 78 -25.59 11.85 -2.65
CA ASP A 78 -26.22 11.08 -3.75
C ASP A 78 -25.35 10.89 -5.01
N VAL A 79 -24.07 11.33 -5.00
CA VAL A 79 -23.21 11.32 -6.20
C VAL A 79 -22.27 10.10 -6.30
N TYR A 80 -22.17 9.27 -5.25
CA TYR A 80 -21.19 8.17 -5.18
C TYR A 80 -21.78 6.76 -5.18
N ALA A 81 -22.99 6.56 -5.70
CA ALA A 81 -23.43 5.22 -6.06
C ALA A 81 -22.46 4.66 -7.12
N SER A 82 -21.75 3.56 -6.80
CA SER A 82 -20.82 2.90 -7.73
C SER A 82 -21.52 2.68 -9.08
N VAL A 83 -20.86 3.01 -10.20
CA VAL A 83 -21.44 3.00 -11.55
C VAL A 83 -22.13 1.66 -11.87
N CYS A 84 -21.63 0.56 -11.30
CA CYS A 84 -22.18 -0.79 -11.48
C CYS A 84 -23.07 -1.30 -10.35
N SER A 85 -23.51 -0.43 -9.42
CA SER A 85 -24.38 -0.81 -8.29
C SER A 85 -25.79 -1.23 -8.71
N SER A 86 -26.27 -0.78 -9.87
CA SER A 86 -27.60 -1.06 -10.42
C SER A 86 -27.57 -2.07 -11.58
N VAL A 87 -26.50 -2.85 -11.74
CA VAL A 87 -26.37 -3.82 -12.83
C VAL A 87 -27.52 -4.83 -12.81
N SER A 88 -28.16 -5.02 -13.97
CA SER A 88 -29.29 -5.94 -14.12
C SER A 88 -28.82 -7.38 -14.29
N ASN A 89 -29.66 -8.34 -13.90
CA ASN A 89 -29.37 -9.75 -14.08
C ASN A 89 -29.20 -10.09 -15.58
N GLY A 90 -28.16 -10.84 -15.92
CA GLY A 90 -27.77 -11.19 -17.30
C GLY A 90 -26.99 -10.10 -18.03
N SER A 91 -26.43 -9.11 -17.33
CA SER A 91 -25.59 -8.06 -17.92
C SER A 91 -24.21 -7.93 -17.25
N ILE A 92 -23.27 -7.36 -18.00
CA ILE A 92 -21.93 -6.99 -17.53
C ILE A 92 -21.83 -5.46 -17.50
N CYS A 93 -21.41 -4.91 -16.36
CA CYS A 93 -21.06 -3.50 -16.22
C CYS A 93 -19.57 -3.37 -15.87
N CYS A 94 -18.84 -2.49 -16.55
CA CYS A 94 -17.44 -2.20 -16.26
C CYS A 94 -17.26 -0.71 -15.94
N ASP A 95 -16.79 -0.41 -14.72
CA ASP A 95 -16.36 0.92 -14.32
C ASP A 95 -14.86 1.06 -14.59
N ARG A 96 -14.53 1.92 -15.56
CA ARG A 96 -13.15 2.25 -15.94
C ARG A 96 -12.78 3.70 -15.64
N SER A 97 -13.60 4.40 -14.85
CA SER A 97 -13.42 5.82 -14.54
C SER A 97 -12.18 6.09 -13.69
N SER A 98 -11.83 5.13 -12.82
CA SER A 98 -10.66 5.22 -11.95
C SER A 98 -9.37 5.12 -12.74
N ILE A 99 -8.41 5.98 -12.40
CA ILE A 99 -7.02 5.89 -12.88
C ILE A 99 -6.29 4.70 -12.25
N ARG A 100 -6.81 4.16 -11.15
CA ARG A 100 -6.13 3.17 -10.32
C ARG A 100 -6.46 1.73 -10.66
N SER A 101 -7.71 1.46 -11.01
CA SER A 101 -8.21 0.11 -11.23
C SER A 101 -9.41 0.14 -12.18
N ASP A 102 -9.57 -0.92 -12.95
CA ASP A 102 -10.84 -1.24 -13.59
C ASP A 102 -11.59 -2.25 -12.73
N ILE A 103 -12.92 -2.15 -12.70
CA ILE A 103 -13.79 -3.11 -12.01
C ILE A 103 -14.95 -3.45 -12.93
N CYS A 104 -15.23 -4.74 -13.10
CA CYS A 104 -16.43 -5.20 -13.78
C CYS A 104 -17.30 -6.02 -12.83
N VAL A 105 -18.62 -5.88 -12.96
CA VAL A 105 -19.61 -6.68 -12.22
C VAL A 105 -20.47 -7.44 -13.22
N MET A 106 -20.60 -8.74 -12.99
CA MET A 106 -21.43 -9.67 -13.76
C MET A 106 -22.47 -10.25 -12.80
N LYS A 107 -23.75 -10.19 -13.14
CA LYS A 107 -24.83 -10.68 -12.28
C LYS A 107 -25.69 -11.70 -13.02
N GLY A 108 -25.91 -12.88 -12.42
CA GLY A 108 -26.66 -13.97 -13.02
C GLY A 108 -25.90 -15.29 -13.00
N ASP A 109 -26.09 -16.14 -14.00
CA ASP A 109 -25.40 -17.42 -14.14
C ASP A 109 -23.96 -17.19 -14.66
N VAL A 110 -23.04 -16.94 -13.74
CA VAL A 110 -21.62 -16.70 -14.04
C VAL A 110 -20.84 -18.00 -13.91
N ARG A 111 -20.10 -18.39 -14.96
CA ARG A 111 -19.31 -19.63 -14.99
C ARG A 111 -17.86 -19.37 -15.35
N THR A 112 -16.92 -20.00 -14.64
CA THR A 112 -15.48 -19.85 -14.89
C THR A 112 -14.97 -20.82 -15.95
N GLY A 113 -14.11 -20.33 -16.84
CA GLY A 113 -13.32 -21.12 -17.78
C GLY A 113 -11.83 -20.79 -17.62
N SER A 114 -11.17 -21.45 -16.66
CA SER A 114 -9.78 -21.18 -16.27
C SER A 114 -8.77 -21.40 -17.39
N VAL A 115 -8.93 -22.48 -18.16
CA VAL A 115 -8.06 -22.83 -19.29
C VAL A 115 -8.05 -21.73 -20.36
N SER A 116 -9.22 -21.13 -20.64
CA SER A 116 -9.38 -20.05 -21.62
C SER A 116 -9.20 -18.64 -21.05
N SER A 117 -8.97 -18.51 -19.73
CA SER A 117 -9.01 -17.22 -19.02
C SER A 117 -10.29 -16.43 -19.31
N THR A 118 -11.44 -17.13 -19.28
CA THR A 118 -12.75 -16.56 -19.63
C THR A 118 -13.72 -16.72 -18.47
N ILE A 119 -14.51 -15.70 -18.19
CA ILE A 119 -15.65 -15.74 -17.31
C ILE A 119 -16.89 -15.49 -18.17
N SER A 120 -17.80 -16.46 -18.20
CA SER A 120 -19.00 -16.41 -19.04
C SER A 120 -20.21 -16.06 -18.19
N LEU A 121 -21.04 -15.11 -18.63
CA LEU A 121 -22.36 -14.85 -18.11
C LEU A 121 -23.41 -15.40 -19.07
N TYR A 122 -24.27 -16.27 -18.58
CA TYR A 122 -25.38 -16.80 -19.37
C TYR A 122 -26.64 -15.98 -19.12
N ARG A 123 -27.15 -15.38 -20.20
CA ARG A 123 -28.39 -14.60 -20.16
C ARG A 123 -29.57 -15.53 -20.42
N SER A 124 -30.53 -15.55 -19.50
CA SER A 124 -31.81 -16.20 -19.77
C SER A 124 -32.62 -15.33 -20.74
N ASN A 125 -33.16 -15.95 -21.79
CA ASN A 125 -33.96 -15.24 -22.78
C ASN A 125 -35.31 -14.87 -22.15
N GLY A 126 -35.43 -13.63 -21.66
CA GLY A 126 -36.72 -13.04 -21.34
C GLY A 126 -37.62 -13.05 -22.58
N TYR A 127 -38.88 -13.48 -22.40
CA TYR A 127 -39.96 -13.48 -23.40
C TYR A 127 -40.01 -12.12 -24.12
N GLY A 128 -39.44 -12.01 -25.34
CA GLY A 128 -39.48 -10.74 -26.08
C GLY A 128 -38.42 -10.46 -27.15
N SER A 129 -37.34 -11.25 -27.27
CA SER A 129 -36.42 -11.12 -28.41
C SER A 129 -36.55 -12.29 -29.36
N GLN A 130 -37.66 -12.34 -30.10
CA GLN A 130 -37.70 -13.08 -31.36
C GLN A 130 -36.81 -12.34 -32.37
N VAL A 131 -35.56 -12.76 -32.49
CA VAL A 131 -34.80 -12.56 -33.72
C VAL A 131 -34.85 -13.89 -34.45
N ILE A 132 -35.66 -13.93 -35.50
CA ILE A 132 -35.70 -14.98 -36.50
C ILE A 132 -34.39 -14.87 -37.29
N GLY A 133 -33.51 -15.87 -37.22
CA GLY A 133 -32.35 -15.90 -38.11
C GLY A 133 -31.27 -16.92 -37.77
N ALA A 134 -31.17 -17.94 -38.63
CA ALA A 134 -29.99 -18.76 -38.93
C ALA A 134 -29.51 -19.80 -37.90
N SER A 135 -29.84 -21.05 -38.22
CA SER A 135 -29.04 -22.23 -37.94
C SER A 135 -27.54 -22.00 -38.21
N GLY A 136 -26.74 -21.99 -37.16
CA GLY A 136 -25.28 -22.06 -37.20
C GLY A 136 -24.73 -22.32 -35.80
N GLU A 137 -23.81 -23.28 -35.68
CA GLU A 137 -23.06 -23.64 -34.45
C GLU A 137 -22.07 -22.54 -34.00
N ASN A 138 -22.49 -21.28 -34.01
CA ASN A 138 -21.67 -20.20 -33.50
C ASN A 138 -22.20 -19.85 -32.10
N ASP A 139 -21.37 -20.09 -31.09
CA ASP A 139 -21.54 -19.53 -29.74
C ASP A 139 -21.69 -18.01 -29.85
N GLU A 140 -22.93 -17.51 -29.95
CA GLU A 140 -23.19 -16.08 -30.10
C GLU A 140 -22.75 -15.34 -28.82
N ILE A 141 -21.65 -14.59 -28.94
CA ILE A 141 -21.14 -13.70 -27.89
C ILE A 141 -21.85 -12.34 -28.04
N PHE A 142 -22.67 -11.99 -27.05
CA PHE A 142 -23.44 -10.74 -27.06
C PHE A 142 -22.65 -9.53 -26.56
N GLN A 143 -21.67 -9.76 -25.69
CA GLN A 143 -20.78 -8.74 -25.15
C GLN A 143 -19.44 -9.39 -24.80
N HIS A 144 -18.35 -8.68 -25.07
CA HIS A 144 -17.00 -9.12 -24.73
C HIS A 144 -16.21 -7.96 -24.13
N GLU A 145 -15.78 -8.12 -22.89
CA GLU A 145 -14.93 -7.19 -22.16
C GLU A 145 -13.59 -7.85 -21.83
N LYS A 146 -12.56 -7.03 -21.65
CA LYS A 146 -11.22 -7.44 -21.22
C LYS A 146 -10.80 -6.69 -19.98
N ILE A 147 -10.19 -7.38 -19.02
CA ILE A 147 -9.78 -6.78 -17.76
C ILE A 147 -8.53 -7.47 -17.20
N LYS A 148 -7.63 -6.65 -16.65
CA LYS A 148 -6.51 -7.10 -15.83
C LYS A 148 -6.78 -6.68 -14.39
N PRO A 149 -7.16 -7.61 -13.49
CA PRO A 149 -7.75 -7.24 -12.21
C PRO A 149 -6.69 -6.91 -11.14
N TYR A 150 -5.95 -5.81 -11.36
CA TYR A 150 -4.88 -5.31 -10.49
C TYR A 150 -4.95 -3.78 -10.34
N THR A 151 -4.63 -3.25 -9.15
CA THR A 151 -4.89 -1.84 -8.78
C THR A 151 -3.74 -0.88 -9.11
N ARG A 152 -3.06 -1.11 -10.23
CA ARG A 152 -1.98 -0.26 -10.75
C ARG A 152 -2.21 0.10 -12.22
N LYS A 153 -3.47 0.33 -12.62
CA LYS A 153 -3.89 0.57 -14.01
C LYS A 153 -3.02 1.60 -14.75
N TRP A 154 -2.56 2.65 -14.05
CA TRP A 154 -1.71 3.70 -14.64
C TRP A 154 -0.28 3.26 -14.95
N GLU A 155 0.23 2.19 -14.33
CA GLU A 155 1.59 1.69 -14.51
C GLU A 155 1.62 0.58 -15.57
N LYS A 156 1.72 0.99 -16.86
CA LYS A 156 1.70 0.05 -17.99
C LYS A 156 2.68 -1.12 -17.85
N SER A 157 3.94 -0.85 -17.46
CA SER A 157 4.97 -1.90 -17.34
C SER A 157 4.60 -2.98 -16.32
N VAL A 158 3.90 -2.62 -15.25
CA VAL A 158 3.42 -3.57 -14.23
C VAL A 158 2.20 -4.30 -14.77
N MET A 159 1.25 -3.57 -15.35
CA MET A 159 0.04 -4.15 -15.93
C MET A 159 0.34 -5.12 -17.08
N ASP A 160 1.42 -4.93 -17.83
CA ASP A 160 1.88 -5.85 -18.87
C ASP A 160 2.25 -7.25 -18.31
N THR A 161 2.57 -7.34 -17.02
CA THR A 161 2.85 -8.61 -16.32
C THR A 161 1.62 -9.29 -15.72
N ILE A 162 0.47 -8.61 -15.70
CA ILE A 162 -0.77 -9.12 -15.12
C ILE A 162 -1.57 -9.87 -16.16
N ASP A 163 -2.08 -11.04 -15.77
CA ASP A 163 -2.95 -11.88 -16.59
C ASP A 163 -4.26 -11.15 -16.95
N GLU A 164 -4.69 -11.28 -18.21
CA GLU A 164 -5.92 -10.70 -18.72
C GLU A 164 -7.06 -11.73 -18.72
N LEU A 165 -8.22 -11.33 -18.22
CA LEU A 165 -9.46 -12.08 -18.30
C LEU A 165 -10.35 -11.57 -19.42
N ASN A 166 -11.03 -12.49 -20.07
CA ASN A 166 -12.12 -12.22 -21.00
C ASN A 166 -13.45 -12.40 -20.27
N LEU A 167 -14.29 -11.36 -20.25
CA LEU A 167 -15.65 -11.44 -19.71
C LEU A 167 -16.61 -11.48 -20.89
N VAL A 168 -17.41 -12.52 -21.00
CA VAL A 168 -18.29 -12.71 -22.16
C VAL A 168 -19.73 -12.97 -21.72
N THR A 169 -20.68 -12.40 -22.46
CA THR A 169 -22.09 -12.75 -22.31
C THR A 169 -22.49 -13.72 -23.43
N LYS A 170 -23.07 -14.86 -23.06
CA LYS A 170 -23.53 -15.91 -23.97
C LYS A 170 -25.03 -16.18 -23.80
N GLY A 171 -25.64 -16.78 -24.82
CA GLY A 171 -27.03 -17.20 -24.79
C GLY A 171 -27.25 -18.46 -23.96
N GLU A 172 -28.47 -18.63 -23.44
CA GLU A 172 -28.86 -19.78 -22.61
C GLU A 172 -28.62 -21.14 -23.30
N ASN A 173 -28.75 -21.21 -24.62
CA ASN A 173 -28.46 -22.43 -25.40
C ASN A 173 -26.99 -22.87 -25.29
N SER A 174 -26.05 -21.91 -25.20
CA SER A 174 -24.63 -22.20 -24.97
C SER A 174 -24.33 -22.65 -23.54
N ALA A 175 -25.27 -22.46 -22.59
CA ALA A 175 -25.11 -22.88 -21.19
C ALA A 175 -25.15 -24.41 -21.04
N VAL A 176 -25.79 -25.11 -21.97
CA VAL A 176 -25.88 -26.58 -21.98
C VAL A 176 -24.50 -27.23 -22.14
N HIS A 177 -23.57 -26.53 -22.80
CA HIS A 177 -22.25 -27.05 -23.13
C HIS A 177 -21.20 -26.91 -22.01
N GLN A 178 -21.45 -26.10 -20.98
CA GLN A 178 -20.48 -25.88 -19.88
C GLN A 178 -21.14 -26.08 -18.51
N LYS A 179 -21.30 -27.32 -18.06
CA LYS A 179 -21.92 -27.63 -16.76
C LYS A 179 -21.07 -27.10 -15.59
N CYS A 180 -21.75 -26.80 -14.48
CA CYS A 180 -21.11 -26.45 -13.22
C CYS A 180 -20.53 -27.70 -12.55
N ASP A 181 -19.22 -27.72 -12.32
CA ASP A 181 -18.57 -28.74 -11.51
C ASP A 181 -18.72 -28.41 -10.01
N VAL A 182 -18.70 -27.11 -9.69
CA VAL A 182 -18.88 -26.59 -8.33
C VAL A 182 -19.85 -25.41 -8.38
N GLN A 183 -20.95 -25.51 -7.63
CA GLN A 183 -21.96 -24.46 -7.51
C GLN A 183 -21.73 -23.67 -6.22
N HIS A 184 -21.71 -22.35 -6.32
CA HIS A 184 -21.68 -21.44 -5.17
C HIS A 184 -22.98 -20.64 -5.11
N ASP A 185 -23.44 -20.34 -3.90
CA ASP A 185 -24.64 -19.53 -3.61
C ASP A 185 -24.28 -18.08 -3.22
N VAL A 186 -23.00 -17.75 -3.22
CA VAL A 186 -22.43 -16.44 -2.87
C VAL A 186 -21.63 -15.84 -4.03
N PRO A 187 -21.46 -14.51 -4.08
CA PRO A 187 -20.66 -13.84 -5.10
C PRO A 187 -19.18 -14.27 -5.07
N ALA A 188 -18.48 -14.03 -6.18
CA ALA A 188 -17.03 -14.14 -6.26
C ALA A 188 -16.36 -12.78 -6.50
N VAL A 189 -15.16 -12.59 -5.93
CA VAL A 189 -14.26 -11.48 -6.25
C VAL A 189 -12.99 -12.05 -6.90
N PHE A 190 -12.74 -11.64 -8.15
CA PHE A 190 -11.59 -12.04 -8.95
C PHE A 190 -10.52 -10.96 -8.90
N PHE A 191 -9.29 -11.33 -8.52
CA PHE A 191 -8.17 -10.40 -8.45
C PHE A 191 -6.83 -11.07 -8.70
N SER A 192 -5.82 -10.26 -9.00
CA SER A 192 -4.45 -10.69 -9.21
C SER A 192 -3.60 -10.46 -7.97
N THR A 193 -2.75 -11.44 -7.60
CA THR A 193 -1.62 -11.24 -6.68
C THR A 193 -0.26 -11.23 -7.41
N GLY A 194 -0.24 -10.81 -8.68
CA GLY A 194 0.97 -10.58 -9.47
C GLY A 194 1.64 -9.24 -9.17
N GLY A 195 2.23 -8.63 -10.20
CA GLY A 195 2.76 -7.26 -10.15
C GLY A 195 3.86 -7.06 -9.09
N TYR A 196 3.61 -6.17 -8.12
CA TYR A 196 4.57 -5.84 -7.06
C TYR A 196 4.43 -6.70 -5.78
N THR A 197 3.59 -7.73 -5.82
CA THR A 197 3.41 -8.67 -4.69
C THR A 197 4.76 -9.25 -4.24
N GLY A 198 4.95 -9.39 -2.93
CA GLY A 198 6.24 -9.69 -2.29
C GLY A 198 6.88 -8.47 -1.61
N ASN A 199 6.33 -7.28 -1.84
CA ASN A 199 6.63 -6.06 -1.11
C ASN A 199 5.44 -5.69 -0.22
N LEU A 200 5.66 -5.57 1.09
CA LEU A 200 4.60 -5.33 2.08
C LEU A 200 3.74 -4.10 1.76
N TYR A 201 4.34 -3.04 1.21
CA TYR A 201 3.59 -1.86 0.81
C TYR A 201 2.53 -2.21 -0.22
N HIS A 202 2.94 -2.87 -1.31
CA HIS A 202 2.06 -3.26 -2.39
C HIS A 202 1.08 -4.35 -1.98
N GLU A 203 1.49 -5.30 -1.15
CA GLU A 203 0.58 -6.33 -0.66
C GLU A 203 -0.59 -5.73 0.15
N PHE A 204 -0.35 -4.68 0.93
CA PHE A 204 -1.43 -3.97 1.63
C PHE A 204 -2.16 -2.96 0.74
N ASN A 205 -1.43 -2.14 0.00
CA ASN A 205 -1.96 -1.04 -0.80
C ASN A 205 -2.73 -1.51 -2.03
N ASP A 206 -2.19 -2.51 -2.71
CA ASP A 206 -2.69 -3.00 -3.99
C ASP A 206 -3.52 -4.28 -3.83
N GLY A 207 -3.40 -4.97 -2.68
CA GLY A 207 -4.05 -6.25 -2.40
C GLY A 207 -5.02 -6.21 -1.22
N ILE A 208 -4.52 -6.36 0.01
CA ILE A 208 -5.33 -6.60 1.22
C ILE A 208 -6.34 -5.48 1.50
N MET A 209 -5.93 -4.21 1.38
CA MET A 209 -6.83 -3.08 1.65
C MET A 209 -7.87 -2.90 0.54
N PRO A 210 -7.52 -2.95 -0.77
CA PRO A 210 -8.51 -3.01 -1.83
C PRO A 210 -9.46 -4.20 -1.73
N LEU A 211 -8.97 -5.36 -1.29
CA LEU A 211 -9.80 -6.53 -1.04
C LEU A 211 -10.82 -6.27 0.07
N TYR A 212 -10.41 -5.66 1.18
CA TYR A 212 -11.33 -5.22 2.23
C TYR A 212 -12.36 -4.21 1.71
N ILE A 213 -11.93 -3.16 1.00
CA ILE A 213 -12.83 -2.14 0.42
C ILE A 213 -13.88 -2.80 -0.49
N THR A 214 -13.44 -3.75 -1.32
CA THR A 214 -14.32 -4.41 -2.30
C THR A 214 -15.28 -5.39 -1.63
N SER A 215 -14.84 -6.13 -0.62
CA SER A 215 -15.57 -7.31 -0.11
C SER A 215 -16.30 -7.10 1.22
N GLN A 216 -15.98 -6.05 1.98
CA GLN A 216 -16.47 -5.89 3.36
C GLN A 216 -18.01 -5.95 3.47
N HIS A 217 -18.72 -5.41 2.48
CA HIS A 217 -20.18 -5.38 2.46
C HIS A 217 -20.84 -6.77 2.31
N PHE A 218 -20.11 -7.76 1.80
CA PHE A 218 -20.59 -9.15 1.73
C PHE A 218 -20.56 -9.87 3.09
N ASN A 219 -20.02 -9.26 4.13
CA ASN A 219 -19.92 -9.85 5.47
C ASN A 219 -19.34 -11.28 5.45
N LYS A 220 -18.23 -11.46 4.72
CA LYS A 220 -17.51 -12.72 4.47
C LYS A 220 -18.21 -13.73 3.57
N LYS A 221 -19.46 -13.48 3.15
CA LYS A 221 -20.21 -14.31 2.20
C LYS A 221 -19.80 -14.04 0.76
N VAL A 222 -18.54 -14.35 0.45
CA VAL A 222 -17.93 -14.10 -0.86
C VAL A 222 -16.77 -15.04 -1.08
N VAL A 223 -16.63 -15.59 -2.27
CA VAL A 223 -15.49 -16.43 -2.66
C VAL A 223 -14.39 -15.56 -3.29
N PHE A 224 -13.14 -15.80 -2.91
CA PHE A 224 -12.00 -15.13 -3.54
C PHE A 224 -11.37 -16.04 -4.58
N VAL A 225 -11.17 -15.50 -5.77
CA VAL A 225 -10.59 -16.21 -6.92
C VAL A 225 -9.35 -15.44 -7.37
N ILE A 226 -8.18 -16.07 -7.24
CA ILE A 226 -6.88 -15.43 -7.48
C ILE A 226 -6.29 -15.96 -8.79
N LEU A 227 -5.87 -15.04 -9.67
CA LEU A 227 -5.28 -15.38 -10.97
C LEU A 227 -3.84 -15.88 -10.80
N GLU A 228 -2.92 -15.00 -10.41
CA GLU A 228 -1.54 -15.33 -10.08
C GLU A 228 -1.43 -15.80 -8.62
N TYR A 229 -1.93 -17.00 -8.35
CA TYR A 229 -1.97 -17.58 -7.01
C TYR A 229 -0.57 -17.93 -6.48
N HIS A 230 -0.36 -17.71 -5.18
CA HIS A 230 0.91 -17.95 -4.50
C HIS A 230 0.68 -18.55 -3.10
N ASP A 231 1.11 -19.80 -2.89
CA ASP A 231 0.99 -20.47 -1.58
C ASP A 231 1.59 -19.65 -0.44
N TRP A 232 2.77 -19.06 -0.66
CA TRP A 232 3.45 -18.25 0.34
C TRP A 232 2.65 -16.99 0.72
N TRP A 233 1.85 -16.44 -0.20
CA TRP A 233 1.01 -15.27 0.07
C TRP A 233 -0.18 -15.68 0.93
N ILE A 234 -0.80 -16.83 0.62
CA ILE A 234 -1.87 -17.42 1.43
C ILE A 234 -1.38 -17.69 2.84
N SER A 235 -0.24 -18.38 3.01
CA SER A 235 0.35 -18.64 4.33
C SER A 235 0.65 -17.34 5.09
N LYS A 236 1.18 -16.31 4.41
CA LYS A 236 1.52 -15.04 5.04
C LYS A 236 0.29 -14.30 5.58
N TYR A 237 -0.84 -14.41 4.88
CA TYR A 237 -2.07 -13.69 5.18
C TYR A 237 -3.17 -14.59 5.78
N GLU A 238 -2.81 -15.79 6.24
CA GLU A 238 -3.73 -16.79 6.80
C GLU A 238 -4.55 -16.28 7.99
N ASN A 239 -4.01 -15.32 8.77
CA ASN A 239 -4.76 -14.72 9.87
C ASN A 239 -5.74 -13.64 9.40
N ILE A 240 -5.50 -12.99 8.26
CA ILE A 240 -6.34 -11.90 7.73
C ILE A 240 -7.48 -12.44 6.87
N LEU A 241 -7.19 -13.38 5.97
CA LEU A 241 -8.14 -13.86 4.96
C LEU A 241 -9.46 -14.39 5.54
N PRO A 242 -9.48 -15.15 6.66
CA PRO A 242 -10.73 -15.61 7.31
C PRO A 242 -11.62 -14.48 7.86
N HIS A 243 -11.11 -13.26 7.96
CA HIS A 243 -11.90 -12.08 8.33
C HIS A 243 -12.55 -11.39 7.14
N LEU A 244 -12.16 -11.77 5.91
CA LEU A 244 -12.65 -11.21 4.65
C LEU A 244 -13.55 -12.20 3.89
N THR A 245 -13.30 -13.50 4.03
CA THR A 245 -14.11 -14.59 3.45
C THR A 245 -14.20 -15.77 4.42
N GLU A 246 -15.31 -16.49 4.43
CA GLU A 246 -15.45 -17.78 5.11
C GLU A 246 -15.27 -18.99 4.16
N TYR A 247 -15.04 -18.74 2.87
CA TYR A 247 -14.95 -19.75 1.83
C TYR A 247 -13.49 -20.04 1.47
N PRO A 248 -13.19 -21.26 0.99
CA PRO A 248 -11.87 -21.57 0.42
C PRO A 248 -11.52 -20.62 -0.73
N ILE A 249 -10.27 -20.18 -0.76
CA ILE A 249 -9.74 -19.35 -1.84
C ILE A 249 -9.44 -20.25 -3.04
N ILE A 250 -9.83 -19.81 -4.23
CA ILE A 250 -9.65 -20.56 -5.47
C ILE A 250 -8.40 -20.05 -6.21
N ASP A 251 -7.49 -20.96 -6.53
CA ASP A 251 -6.45 -20.75 -7.54
C ASP A 251 -7.08 -20.87 -8.93
N PHE A 252 -7.31 -19.74 -9.60
CA PHE A 252 -8.00 -19.72 -10.88
C PHE A 252 -7.24 -20.48 -11.97
N ARG A 253 -5.91 -20.52 -11.93
CA ARG A 253 -5.10 -21.18 -12.97
C ARG A 253 -4.80 -22.63 -12.61
N GLY A 254 -4.74 -22.95 -11.32
CA GLY A 254 -4.54 -24.30 -10.81
C GLY A 254 -5.82 -25.15 -10.78
N ASP A 255 -7.01 -24.54 -10.72
CA ASP A 255 -8.29 -25.24 -10.68
C ASP A 255 -9.00 -25.23 -12.04
N ASN A 256 -9.06 -26.40 -12.68
CA ASN A 256 -9.70 -26.58 -14.00
C ASN A 256 -11.22 -26.81 -13.92
N ARG A 257 -11.79 -26.87 -12.72
CA ARG A 257 -13.24 -27.05 -12.54
C ARG A 257 -14.00 -25.79 -12.95
N THR A 258 -15.18 -25.98 -13.52
CA THR A 258 -16.12 -24.89 -13.77
C THR A 258 -16.83 -24.53 -12.46
N HIS A 259 -16.48 -23.38 -11.89
CA HIS A 259 -17.17 -22.78 -10.77
C HIS A 259 -18.27 -21.87 -11.25
N CYS A 260 -19.44 -21.99 -10.63
CA CYS A 260 -20.62 -21.19 -10.95
C CYS A 260 -21.03 -20.30 -9.78
N PHE A 261 -21.31 -19.03 -10.07
CA PHE A 261 -21.63 -18.00 -9.09
C PHE A 261 -22.87 -17.22 -9.51
N PRO A 262 -23.67 -16.70 -8.56
CA PRO A 262 -24.78 -15.78 -8.85
C PRO A 262 -24.31 -14.36 -9.22
N GLU A 263 -23.07 -14.01 -8.87
CA GLU A 263 -22.47 -12.70 -9.16
C GLU A 263 -20.94 -12.81 -9.14
N ALA A 264 -20.27 -12.05 -10.00
CA ALA A 264 -18.83 -11.92 -10.02
C ALA A 264 -18.42 -10.45 -10.09
N VAL A 265 -17.55 -10.04 -9.18
CA VAL A 265 -16.82 -8.77 -9.20
C VAL A 265 -15.40 -9.06 -9.67
N VAL A 266 -14.98 -8.46 -10.78
CA VAL A 266 -13.66 -8.68 -11.39
C VAL A 266 -12.85 -7.39 -11.27
N GLY A 267 -11.76 -7.44 -10.52
CA GLY A 267 -10.98 -6.26 -10.12
C GLY A 267 -11.29 -5.81 -8.69
N LEU A 268 -10.42 -4.96 -8.15
CA LEU A 268 -10.53 -4.42 -6.79
C LEU A 268 -10.73 -2.90 -6.79
N LYS A 269 -11.53 -2.42 -5.84
CA LYS A 269 -11.70 -1.00 -5.51
C LYS A 269 -10.55 -0.51 -4.65
N ILE A 270 -9.91 0.58 -5.06
CA ILE A 270 -8.87 1.27 -4.31
C ILE A 270 -9.21 2.76 -4.24
N HIS A 271 -9.17 3.34 -3.03
CA HIS A 271 -9.48 4.74 -2.82
C HIS A 271 -8.25 5.62 -3.02
N ASP A 272 -7.19 5.36 -2.27
CA ASP A 272 -5.91 6.08 -2.35
C ASP A 272 -4.80 5.24 -1.71
N GLU A 273 -3.59 5.79 -1.64
CA GLU A 273 -2.43 5.13 -1.01
C GLU A 273 -2.69 4.82 0.47
N LEU A 274 -2.80 3.55 0.85
CA LEU A 274 -3.04 3.02 2.20
C LEU A 274 -4.19 3.71 2.96
N THR A 275 -5.27 4.09 2.27
CA THR A 275 -6.42 4.71 2.93
C THR A 275 -7.77 4.12 2.54
N ILE A 276 -8.72 4.33 3.44
CA ILE A 276 -10.12 4.03 3.23
C ILE A 276 -10.89 5.33 3.42
N ASP A 277 -11.49 5.82 2.35
CA ASP A 277 -12.43 6.92 2.38
C ASP A 277 -13.84 6.42 2.75
N ALA A 278 -14.36 6.89 3.88
CA ALA A 278 -15.68 6.48 4.36
C ALA A 278 -16.82 6.96 3.45
N SER A 279 -16.64 8.09 2.74
CA SER A 279 -17.66 8.61 1.82
C SER A 279 -17.85 7.73 0.58
N LEU A 280 -16.81 6.96 0.23
CA LEU A 280 -16.83 6.00 -0.88
C LEU A 280 -17.25 4.59 -0.42
N MET A 281 -17.31 4.36 0.90
CA MET A 281 -17.81 3.12 1.48
C MET A 281 -19.32 3.22 1.66
N GLY A 282 -20.09 2.36 1.00
CA GLY A 282 -21.55 2.27 1.23
C GLY A 282 -21.95 1.91 2.68
N THR A 283 -20.98 1.48 3.50
CA THR A 283 -21.14 1.11 4.91
C THR A 283 -20.54 2.15 5.88
N ASN A 284 -20.08 3.32 5.39
CA ASN A 284 -19.38 4.36 6.16
C ASN A 284 -18.15 3.86 6.95
N LYS A 285 -17.56 2.73 6.51
CA LYS A 285 -16.38 2.15 7.16
C LYS A 285 -15.14 2.98 6.90
N THR A 286 -14.28 3.05 7.90
CA THR A 286 -13.06 3.86 7.91
C THR A 286 -11.82 2.97 7.94
N ILE A 287 -10.64 3.60 7.85
CA ILE A 287 -9.36 2.92 8.10
C ILE A 287 -9.26 2.37 9.55
N ARG A 288 -10.01 2.92 10.50
CA ARG A 288 -10.08 2.40 11.87
C ARG A 288 -10.82 1.07 11.92
N ASP A 289 -11.91 0.91 11.16
CA ASP A 289 -12.60 -0.37 11.08
C ASP A 289 -11.72 -1.46 10.45
N PHE A 290 -10.91 -1.09 9.45
CA PHE A 290 -9.89 -2.00 8.90
C PHE A 290 -8.85 -2.36 9.97
N ARG A 291 -8.40 -1.39 10.76
CA ARG A 291 -7.50 -1.62 11.89
C ARG A 291 -8.11 -2.58 12.92
N ASP A 292 -9.39 -2.44 13.25
CA ASP A 292 -10.11 -3.31 14.18
C ASP A 292 -10.29 -4.74 13.62
N MET A 293 -10.38 -4.87 12.29
CA MET A 293 -10.31 -6.18 11.64
C MET A 293 -8.93 -6.83 11.85
N LEU A 294 -7.84 -6.06 11.73
CA LEU A 294 -6.50 -6.57 12.02
C LEU A 294 -6.35 -6.99 13.49
N ASP A 295 -6.99 -6.29 14.46
CA ASP A 295 -6.99 -6.73 15.86
C ASP A 295 -7.60 -8.12 15.99
N ARG A 296 -8.79 -8.30 15.41
CA ARG A 296 -9.48 -9.59 15.47
C ARG A 296 -8.70 -10.70 14.75
N ALA A 297 -8.02 -10.37 13.65
CA ALA A 297 -7.19 -11.30 12.88
C ALA A 297 -5.99 -11.83 13.68
N TYR A 298 -5.22 -10.93 14.30
CA TYR A 298 -3.95 -11.33 14.92
C TYR A 298 -4.07 -11.71 16.39
N LEU A 299 -5.07 -11.23 17.13
CA LEU A 299 -5.22 -11.52 18.57
C LEU A 299 -5.20 -13.02 18.91
N PRO A 300 -5.90 -13.91 18.18
CA PRO A 300 -5.84 -15.35 18.45
C PRO A 300 -4.44 -15.92 18.28
N ARG A 301 -3.75 -15.60 17.17
CA ARG A 301 -2.38 -16.10 16.93
C ARG A 301 -1.39 -15.55 17.95
N ILE A 302 -1.55 -14.30 18.37
CA ILE A 302 -0.73 -13.68 19.42
C ILE A 302 -0.88 -14.40 20.76
N ARG A 303 -2.11 -14.80 21.14
CA ARG A 303 -2.32 -15.61 22.35
C ARG A 303 -1.61 -16.95 22.26
N GLY A 304 -1.66 -17.60 21.09
CA GLY A 304 -0.90 -18.82 20.82
C GLY A 304 0.61 -18.62 20.99
N LEU A 305 1.16 -17.55 20.40
CA LEU A 305 2.58 -17.19 20.55
C LEU A 305 2.99 -16.97 22.01
N ILE A 306 2.14 -16.32 22.81
CA ILE A 306 2.40 -16.12 24.25
C ILE A 306 2.46 -17.47 24.97
N GLN A 307 1.52 -18.38 24.69
CA GLN A 307 1.48 -19.71 25.30
C GLN A 307 2.69 -20.56 24.89
N GLU A 308 3.11 -20.49 23.63
CA GLU A 308 4.33 -21.14 23.12
C GLU A 308 5.57 -20.63 23.89
N GLU A 309 5.74 -19.32 24.03
CA GLU A 309 6.83 -18.69 24.79
C GLU A 309 6.80 -19.07 26.30
N GLU A 310 5.62 -19.09 26.91
CA GLU A 310 5.44 -19.50 28.32
C GLU A 310 5.79 -20.97 28.54
N HIS A 311 5.45 -21.84 27.59
CA HIS A 311 5.80 -23.26 27.67
C HIS A 311 7.29 -23.50 27.45
N GLU A 312 7.92 -22.81 26.48
CA GLU A 312 9.37 -22.87 26.26
C GLU A 312 10.15 -22.40 27.50
N THR A 313 9.75 -21.29 28.12
CA THR A 313 10.39 -20.79 29.34
C THR A 313 10.22 -21.74 30.53
N GLN A 314 9.08 -22.41 30.67
CA GLN A 314 8.89 -23.45 31.69
C GLN A 314 9.78 -24.68 31.45
N LEU A 315 9.93 -25.11 30.20
CA LEU A 315 10.86 -26.18 29.83
C LEU A 315 12.31 -25.79 30.15
N ASP A 316 12.74 -24.58 29.79
CA ASP A 316 14.09 -24.08 30.07
C ASP A 316 14.36 -23.94 31.58
N MET A 317 13.37 -23.53 32.37
CA MET A 317 13.46 -23.50 33.83
C MET A 317 13.56 -24.91 34.42
N ASN A 318 12.79 -25.87 33.90
CA ASN A 318 12.86 -27.28 34.35
C ASN A 318 14.21 -27.93 33.99
N ILE A 319 14.79 -27.59 32.84
CA ILE A 319 16.14 -28.02 32.43
C ILE A 319 17.20 -27.36 33.31
N SER A 320 17.05 -26.07 33.62
CA SER A 320 17.96 -25.31 34.48
C SER A 320 17.88 -25.75 35.95
N ALA A 321 16.72 -26.20 36.42
CA ALA A 321 16.51 -26.74 37.77
C ALA A 321 17.18 -28.11 38.01
N LEU A 322 17.63 -28.80 36.95
CA LEU A 322 18.49 -29.99 37.02
C LEU A 322 19.97 -29.64 37.25
N SER A 323 20.36 -28.36 37.27
CA SER A 323 21.68 -27.89 37.69
C SER A 323 21.64 -27.33 39.13
N PRO A 324 22.41 -27.88 40.08
CA PRO A 324 22.32 -27.46 41.47
C PRO A 324 23.19 -26.22 41.73
N SER A 325 22.67 -25.01 41.46
CA SER A 325 23.08 -23.81 42.20
C SER A 325 22.20 -22.58 41.90
N ALA A 326 21.49 -22.11 42.93
CA ALA A 326 21.37 -20.70 43.35
C ALA A 326 19.95 -20.29 43.78
N LYS A 327 19.78 -20.37 45.09
CA LYS A 327 18.91 -19.64 46.04
C LYS A 327 18.00 -18.53 45.48
N THR A 328 16.73 -18.72 45.80
CA THR A 328 15.61 -17.77 45.82
C THR A 328 15.92 -16.50 46.61
N LYS A 329 15.74 -15.33 45.98
CA LYS A 329 15.53 -14.05 46.66
C LYS A 329 14.10 -13.60 46.37
N ILE A 330 13.26 -13.63 47.40
CA ILE A 330 11.93 -13.03 47.39
C ILE A 330 12.14 -11.57 47.81
N GLU A 331 11.99 -10.63 46.87
CA GLU A 331 11.84 -9.22 47.18
C GLU A 331 10.35 -8.87 47.07
N THR A 332 9.77 -8.50 48.21
CA THR A 332 8.47 -7.86 48.35
C THR A 332 8.54 -6.46 47.76
N THR A 333 7.84 -6.22 46.65
CA THR A 333 7.73 -4.89 46.04
C THR A 333 6.40 -4.26 46.44
N GLU A 334 6.47 -3.16 47.18
CA GLU A 334 5.35 -2.27 47.47
C GLU A 334 4.74 -1.75 46.14
N GLU A 335 3.41 -1.85 46.00
CA GLU A 335 2.65 -1.31 44.87
C GLU A 335 2.67 0.23 44.89
N LYS A 336 3.72 0.82 44.32
CA LYS A 336 3.59 2.13 43.68
C LYS A 336 2.86 1.93 42.37
N LEU A 337 1.90 2.82 42.08
CA LEU A 337 1.21 2.92 40.80
C LEU A 337 2.26 3.16 39.68
N ASP A 338 2.86 2.09 39.17
CA ASP A 338 4.00 2.16 38.26
C ASP A 338 3.49 2.57 36.88
N VAL A 339 3.62 3.86 36.55
CA VAL A 339 3.28 4.36 35.22
C VAL A 339 4.24 3.70 34.23
N LYS A 340 3.76 2.61 33.61
CA LYS A 340 4.54 1.79 32.70
C LYS A 340 5.19 2.66 31.62
N LYS A 341 6.53 2.64 31.59
CA LYS A 341 7.36 3.43 30.67
C LYS A 341 6.83 3.32 29.23
N PRO A 342 6.76 4.44 28.47
CA PRO A 342 6.39 4.39 27.07
C PRO A 342 7.27 3.44 26.27
N LYS A 343 6.67 2.63 25.39
CA LYS A 343 7.39 1.69 24.54
C LYS A 343 7.64 2.31 23.16
N VAL A 344 8.90 2.31 22.72
CA VAL A 344 9.28 2.68 21.36
C VAL A 344 9.81 1.46 20.60
N VAL A 345 9.28 1.25 19.40
CA VAL A 345 9.74 0.23 18.47
C VAL A 345 10.50 0.90 17.34
N ILE A 346 11.73 0.46 17.09
CA ILE A 346 12.54 0.91 15.96
C ILE A 346 12.52 -0.19 14.90
N ILE A 347 11.97 0.11 13.73
CA ILE A 347 12.04 -0.76 12.55
C ILE A 347 13.38 -0.53 11.85
N ALA A 348 14.31 -1.44 12.07
CA ALA A 348 15.67 -1.41 11.56
C ALA A 348 15.81 -2.15 10.22
N ARG A 349 16.83 -1.75 9.46
CA ARG A 349 17.21 -2.31 8.17
C ARG A 349 18.72 -2.52 8.16
N ASN A 350 19.18 -3.60 7.52
CA ASN A 350 20.61 -3.92 7.46
C ASN A 350 21.30 -3.37 6.20
N ASP A 351 20.57 -3.28 5.09
CA ASP A 351 21.15 -2.92 3.78
C ASP A 351 20.94 -1.44 3.45
N SER A 352 19.99 -1.15 2.55
CA SER A 352 19.61 0.20 2.17
C SER A 352 18.70 0.84 3.22
N ARG A 353 18.84 2.16 3.38
CA ARG A 353 18.13 2.98 4.37
C ARG A 353 18.37 2.50 5.81
N ALA A 354 19.54 1.96 6.08
CA ALA A 354 19.99 1.60 7.43
C ALA A 354 20.26 2.86 8.27
N ILE A 355 20.00 2.77 9.58
CA ILE A 355 20.39 3.80 10.55
C ILE A 355 21.80 3.49 11.03
N LEU A 356 22.79 4.22 10.51
CA LEU A 356 24.22 3.95 10.74
C LEU A 356 24.66 4.11 12.19
N ASN A 357 23.93 4.88 12.99
CA ASN A 357 24.16 5.09 14.42
C ASN A 357 22.99 4.61 15.28
N GLU A 358 22.38 3.47 14.91
CA GLU A 358 21.24 2.87 15.62
C GLU A 358 21.51 2.65 17.11
N ALA A 359 22.67 2.10 17.49
CA ALA A 359 23.02 1.87 18.89
C ALA A 359 22.97 3.17 19.73
N SER A 360 23.36 4.30 19.14
CA SER A 360 23.28 5.60 19.80
C SER A 360 21.85 6.14 19.86
N LEU A 361 21.02 5.86 18.86
CA LEU A 361 19.58 6.15 18.90
C LEU A 361 18.89 5.34 20.02
N VAL A 362 19.20 4.04 20.15
CA VAL A 362 18.69 3.18 21.22
C VAL A 362 19.08 3.72 22.59
N LYS A 363 20.36 4.04 22.81
CA LYS A 363 20.85 4.63 24.07
C LYS A 363 20.15 5.95 24.40
N MET A 364 19.94 6.81 23.40
CA MET A 364 19.20 8.06 23.59
C MET A 364 17.76 7.81 24.02
N ALA A 365 17.05 6.91 23.33
CA ALA A 365 15.66 6.60 23.64
C ALA A 365 15.51 6.03 25.07
N GLN A 366 16.41 5.13 25.46
CA GLN A 366 16.50 4.62 26.83
C GLN A 366 16.77 5.75 27.84
N GLY A 367 17.71 6.64 27.53
CA GLY A 367 18.06 7.79 28.38
C GLY A 367 16.92 8.81 28.56
N ILE A 368 16.02 8.93 27.59
CA ILE A 368 14.79 9.73 27.71
C ILE A 368 13.77 9.06 28.64
N GLY A 369 13.79 7.74 28.76
CA GLY A 369 12.89 6.96 29.60
C GLY A 369 12.02 5.95 28.85
N PHE A 370 12.24 5.73 27.56
CA PHE A 370 11.49 4.71 26.81
C PHE A 370 11.97 3.28 27.14
N GLN A 371 11.03 2.34 27.12
CA GLN A 371 11.34 0.93 26.85
C GLN A 371 11.56 0.79 25.34
N VAL A 372 12.74 0.31 24.91
CA VAL A 372 13.11 0.25 23.50
C VAL A 372 13.12 -1.20 23.00
N GLU A 373 12.48 -1.43 21.86
CA GLU A 373 12.55 -2.68 21.10
C GLU A 373 13.01 -2.38 19.67
N VAL A 374 13.95 -3.18 19.15
CA VAL A 374 14.42 -3.04 17.76
C VAL A 374 13.95 -4.26 16.97
N LEU A 375 13.12 -4.03 15.96
CA LEU A 375 12.65 -5.07 15.05
C LEU A 375 13.41 -5.01 13.73
N ARG A 376 13.77 -6.17 13.20
CA ARG A 376 14.33 -6.34 11.86
C ARG A 376 13.44 -7.29 11.04
N PRO A 377 12.29 -6.83 10.53
CA PRO A 377 11.39 -7.67 9.76
C PRO A 377 12.09 -8.28 8.53
N GLN A 378 11.97 -9.59 8.39
CA GLN A 378 12.37 -10.35 7.22
C GLN A 378 11.12 -10.78 6.44
N ARG A 379 11.30 -11.25 5.20
CA ARG A 379 10.16 -11.75 4.38
C ARG A 379 9.40 -12.91 5.04
N THR A 380 10.10 -13.70 5.85
CA THR A 380 9.56 -14.86 6.58
C THR A 380 9.15 -14.53 8.02
N THR A 381 9.35 -13.29 8.47
CA THR A 381 8.91 -12.90 9.82
C THR A 381 7.39 -12.92 9.88
N GLU A 382 6.86 -13.72 10.80
CA GLU A 382 5.43 -13.83 11.04
C GLU A 382 4.81 -12.48 11.39
N LEU A 383 3.74 -12.10 10.67
CA LEU A 383 3.10 -10.80 10.84
C LEU A 383 2.51 -10.63 12.24
N ALA A 384 1.99 -11.70 12.86
CA ALA A 384 1.45 -11.67 14.22
C ALA A 384 2.48 -11.21 15.27
N ARG A 385 3.77 -11.56 15.10
CA ARG A 385 4.85 -11.10 15.99
C ARG A 385 5.12 -9.60 15.85
N ILE A 386 5.20 -9.12 14.60
CA ILE A 386 5.40 -7.69 14.31
C ILE A 386 4.19 -6.89 14.82
N TYR A 387 3.01 -7.43 14.60
CA TYR A 387 1.76 -6.86 15.07
C TYR A 387 1.73 -6.75 16.59
N ARG A 388 2.05 -7.81 17.34
CA ARG A 388 2.14 -7.78 18.81
C ARG A 388 3.08 -6.67 19.30
N ALA A 389 4.25 -6.56 18.68
CA ALA A 389 5.26 -5.58 19.08
C ALA A 389 4.79 -4.13 18.84
N LEU A 390 4.14 -3.85 17.70
CA LEU A 390 3.67 -2.51 17.32
C LEU A 390 2.32 -2.14 17.94
N ASN A 391 1.40 -3.08 18.11
CA ASN A 391 0.14 -2.85 18.79
C ASN A 391 0.36 -2.47 20.26
N SER A 392 1.40 -3.04 20.89
CA SER A 392 1.81 -2.70 22.26
C SER A 392 2.72 -1.47 22.37
N SER A 393 3.10 -0.82 21.26
CA SER A 393 4.00 0.33 21.28
C SER A 393 3.26 1.67 21.33
N ASP A 394 3.92 2.65 21.95
CA ASP A 394 3.46 4.04 22.01
C ASP A 394 4.10 4.87 20.89
N VAL A 395 5.29 4.47 20.43
CA VAL A 395 6.04 5.12 19.35
C VAL A 395 6.61 4.09 18.38
N MET A 396 6.48 4.33 17.08
CA MET A 396 7.21 3.62 16.03
C MET A 396 8.20 4.56 15.35
N ILE A 397 9.42 4.10 15.10
CA ILE A 397 10.45 4.83 14.37
C ILE A 397 10.93 3.98 13.20
N GLY A 398 11.12 4.59 12.04
CA GLY A 398 11.83 3.92 10.95
C GLY A 398 12.14 4.85 9.79
N VAL A 399 13.02 4.38 8.90
CA VAL A 399 13.37 5.11 7.67
C VAL A 399 12.35 4.79 6.58
N HIS A 400 11.97 5.80 5.80
CA HIS A 400 11.01 5.70 4.71
C HIS A 400 11.24 4.47 3.81
N GLY A 401 10.19 3.68 3.62
CA GLY A 401 10.21 2.49 2.77
C GLY A 401 9.10 1.52 3.14
N ALA A 402 8.98 0.43 2.38
CA ALA A 402 7.87 -0.52 2.50
C ALA A 402 7.61 -1.07 3.90
N ALA A 403 8.63 -1.19 4.74
CA ALA A 403 8.47 -1.64 6.13
C ALA A 403 7.67 -0.64 6.99
N MET A 404 7.50 0.60 6.53
CA MET A 404 6.71 1.61 7.23
C MET A 404 5.21 1.32 7.15
N THR A 405 4.75 0.50 6.20
CA THR A 405 3.35 0.03 6.12
C THR A 405 2.87 -0.62 7.42
N HIS A 406 3.79 -1.16 8.22
CA HIS A 406 3.47 -1.66 9.56
C HIS A 406 2.95 -0.58 10.53
N PHE A 407 2.95 0.71 10.19
CA PHE A 407 2.22 1.72 10.97
C PHE A 407 0.73 1.34 11.13
N LEU A 408 0.17 0.60 10.16
CA LEU A 408 -1.18 0.03 10.21
C LEU A 408 -1.38 -0.96 11.37
N PHE A 409 -0.32 -1.39 12.06
CA PHE A 409 -0.40 -2.28 13.22
C PHE A 409 -0.34 -1.52 14.55
N MET A 410 -0.02 -0.22 14.52
CA MET A 410 -0.07 0.61 15.70
C MET A 410 -1.50 0.87 16.15
N ARG A 411 -1.68 1.13 17.45
CA ARG A 411 -2.95 1.65 17.97
C ARG A 411 -3.11 3.11 17.56
N PRO A 412 -4.35 3.56 17.27
CA PRO A 412 -4.64 4.99 17.22
C PRO A 412 -4.15 5.70 18.49
N ASP A 413 -3.91 7.01 18.39
CA ASP A 413 -3.33 7.83 19.44
C ASP A 413 -1.85 7.52 19.79
N SER A 414 -1.20 6.57 19.15
CA SER A 414 0.27 6.40 19.20
C SER A 414 1.00 7.38 18.26
N ALA A 415 2.33 7.51 18.42
CA ALA A 415 3.15 8.37 17.56
C ALA A 415 3.96 7.57 16.52
N PHE A 416 4.00 8.08 15.29
CA PHE A 416 4.80 7.48 14.21
C PHE A 416 5.83 8.49 13.70
N ILE A 417 7.11 8.18 13.92
CA ILE A 417 8.24 8.98 13.47
C ILE A 417 8.84 8.35 12.22
N GLN A 418 8.65 9.01 11.08
CA GLN A 418 9.27 8.62 9.83
C GLN A 418 10.53 9.44 9.59
N ILE A 419 11.67 8.77 9.48
CA ILE A 419 12.92 9.39 8.99
C ILE A 419 12.80 9.46 7.48
N ILE A 420 12.87 10.67 6.92
CA ILE A 420 12.64 10.97 5.51
C ILE A 420 14.01 11.22 4.85
N PRO A 421 14.51 10.27 4.02
CA PRO A 421 15.72 10.45 3.24
C PRO A 421 15.61 11.62 2.25
N LEU A 422 16.76 12.07 1.72
CA LEU A 422 16.78 13.08 0.65
C LEU A 422 15.93 12.61 -0.54
N GLY A 423 15.25 13.53 -1.21
CA GLY A 423 14.48 13.25 -2.43
C GLY A 423 13.22 12.41 -2.23
N THR A 424 12.74 12.21 -0.99
CA THR A 424 11.56 11.37 -0.70
C THR A 424 10.43 12.09 0.04
N ASP A 425 10.48 13.42 0.12
CA ASP A 425 9.53 14.24 0.88
C ASP A 425 8.07 14.00 0.51
N TRP A 426 7.72 14.15 -0.78
CA TRP A 426 6.37 13.92 -1.27
C TRP A 426 5.94 12.48 -1.04
N ALA A 427 6.79 11.51 -1.40
CA ALA A 427 6.50 10.08 -1.23
C ALA A 427 6.29 9.71 0.24
N ALA A 428 7.02 10.32 1.17
CA ALA A 428 6.88 10.07 2.59
C ALA A 428 5.51 10.52 3.12
N ASP A 429 5.07 11.73 2.78
CA ASP A 429 3.77 12.22 3.23
C ASP A 429 2.62 11.50 2.53
N THR A 430 2.69 11.30 1.21
CA THR A 430 1.64 10.63 0.43
C THR A 430 1.44 9.18 0.86
N TYR A 431 2.53 8.40 0.95
CA TYR A 431 2.41 6.95 1.21
C TYR A 431 2.21 6.60 2.68
N TYR A 432 2.64 7.45 3.61
CA TYR A 432 2.62 7.10 5.04
C TYR A 432 2.17 8.23 5.96
N GLY A 433 2.49 9.50 5.66
CA GLY A 433 2.09 10.64 6.48
C GLY A 433 0.57 10.86 6.53
N LEU A 434 -0.07 11.05 5.36
CA LEU A 434 -1.52 11.20 5.24
C LEU A 434 -2.28 9.96 5.76
N PRO A 435 -1.90 8.72 5.38
CA PRO A 435 -2.52 7.52 5.92
C PRO A 435 -2.41 7.38 7.44
N ALA A 436 -1.24 7.66 8.02
CA ALA A 436 -1.04 7.59 9.46
C ALA A 436 -1.93 8.59 10.21
N ARG A 437 -2.09 9.82 9.68
CA ARG A 437 -3.02 10.81 10.27
C ARG A 437 -4.47 10.35 10.20
N LYS A 438 -4.91 9.79 9.06
CA LYS A 438 -6.26 9.21 8.90
C LYS A 438 -6.52 8.05 9.87
N LEU A 439 -5.51 7.22 10.15
CA LEU A 439 -5.57 6.17 11.18
C LEU A 439 -5.65 6.72 12.62
N GLY A 440 -5.35 8.01 12.81
CA GLY A 440 -5.34 8.65 14.13
C GLY A 440 -3.99 8.60 14.83
N LEU A 441 -2.89 8.40 14.10
CA LEU A 441 -1.55 8.47 14.64
C LEU A 441 -1.02 9.90 14.67
N ARG A 442 -0.19 10.19 15.67
CA ARG A 442 0.63 11.41 15.68
C ARG A 442 1.83 11.24 14.76
N TYR A 443 1.65 11.59 13.49
CA TYR A 443 2.74 11.55 12.50
C TYR A 443 3.79 12.63 12.73
N ILE A 444 5.07 12.27 12.67
CA ILE A 444 6.24 13.13 12.83
C ILE A 444 7.27 12.80 11.73
N GLY A 445 7.30 13.61 10.66
CA GLY A 445 8.36 13.54 9.65
C GLY A 445 9.67 14.14 10.15
N TYR A 446 10.76 13.38 10.08
CA TYR A 446 12.13 13.84 10.30
C TYR A 446 12.88 13.89 8.97
N LYS A 447 12.82 15.03 8.29
CA LYS A 447 13.62 15.29 7.09
C LYS A 447 15.10 15.41 7.46
N ILE A 448 15.90 14.53 6.88
CA ILE A 448 17.34 14.54 7.09
C ILE A 448 17.99 15.71 6.32
N LEU A 449 19.11 16.19 6.83
CA LEU A 449 19.99 17.10 6.11
C LEU A 449 20.95 16.30 5.22
N PRO A 450 21.55 16.93 4.19
CA PRO A 450 22.57 16.28 3.38
C PRO A 450 23.66 15.60 4.22
N GLN A 451 24.16 16.25 5.27
CA GLN A 451 25.22 15.71 6.14
C GLN A 451 24.82 14.46 6.95
N GLU A 452 23.53 14.16 7.04
CA GLU A 452 23.03 12.93 7.67
C GLU A 452 22.87 11.78 6.67
N SER A 453 23.00 12.05 5.37
CA SER A 453 22.93 11.06 4.30
C SER A 453 24.32 10.48 4.01
N SER A 454 24.40 9.16 3.75
CA SER A 454 25.65 8.55 3.24
C SER A 454 26.09 9.14 1.90
N LEU A 455 25.14 9.63 1.09
CA LEU A 455 25.39 10.25 -0.20
C LEU A 455 26.30 11.49 -0.10
N TYR A 456 26.35 12.14 1.06
CA TYR A 456 27.20 13.31 1.28
C TYR A 456 28.70 13.05 1.09
N ASN A 457 29.13 11.80 1.28
CA ASN A 457 30.51 11.39 1.06
C ASN A 457 30.75 10.80 -0.34
N GLU A 458 29.68 10.56 -1.11
CA GLU A 458 29.72 9.95 -2.44
C GLU A 458 29.64 10.98 -3.57
N TYR A 459 28.97 12.11 -3.31
CA TYR A 459 28.72 13.17 -4.29
C TYR A 459 29.42 14.47 -3.91
N GLU A 460 29.71 15.31 -4.90
CA GLU A 460 30.23 16.65 -4.64
C GLU A 460 29.21 17.50 -3.89
N LYS A 461 29.66 18.42 -3.04
CA LYS A 461 28.77 19.21 -2.18
C LYS A 461 27.76 20.09 -2.95
N THR A 462 28.08 20.41 -4.21
CA THR A 462 27.24 21.18 -5.12
C THR A 462 26.38 20.31 -6.02
N ASP A 463 26.55 18.98 -6.00
CA ASP A 463 25.81 18.06 -6.85
C ASP A 463 24.29 18.13 -6.55
N PRO A 464 23.43 18.19 -7.59
CA PRO A 464 21.97 18.21 -7.41
C PRO A 464 21.42 17.07 -6.55
N VAL A 465 22.10 15.91 -6.48
CA VAL A 465 21.71 14.82 -5.57
C VAL A 465 21.63 15.28 -4.10
N LEU A 466 22.45 16.26 -3.71
CA LEU A 466 22.49 16.81 -2.36
C LEU A 466 21.77 18.16 -2.25
N THR A 467 21.82 18.98 -3.30
CA THR A 467 21.37 20.38 -3.27
C THR A 467 19.99 20.60 -3.87
N ASP A 468 19.59 19.80 -4.86
CA ASP A 468 18.30 19.89 -5.55
C ASP A 468 17.76 18.48 -5.90
N PRO A 469 17.30 17.71 -4.87
CA PRO A 469 16.79 16.37 -5.09
C PRO A 469 15.58 16.30 -6.03
N ASP A 470 14.78 17.37 -6.12
CA ASP A 470 13.60 17.43 -6.96
C ASP A 470 13.98 17.42 -8.45
N SER A 471 15.06 18.11 -8.84
CA SER A 471 15.60 18.01 -10.21
C SER A 471 16.05 16.60 -10.59
N VAL A 472 16.50 15.80 -9.62
CA VAL A 472 16.88 14.39 -9.83
C VAL A 472 15.63 13.53 -9.95
N ASN A 473 14.63 13.77 -9.11
CA ASN A 473 13.35 13.06 -9.15
C ASN A 473 12.59 13.29 -10.47
N ASN A 474 12.69 14.49 -11.04
CA ASN A 474 12.11 14.85 -12.34
C ASN A 474 12.69 14.03 -13.52
N ARG A 475 13.81 13.31 -13.32
CA ARG A 475 14.36 12.38 -14.31
C ARG A 475 13.65 11.03 -14.33
N GLY A 476 12.74 10.79 -13.39
CA GLY A 476 11.90 9.60 -13.31
C GLY A 476 12.13 8.74 -12.06
N TRP A 477 11.19 7.82 -11.84
CA TRP A 477 11.16 6.94 -10.67
C TRP A 477 12.40 6.05 -10.55
N GLU A 478 12.94 5.56 -11.66
CA GLU A 478 14.13 4.69 -11.64
C GLU A 478 15.34 5.38 -11.01
N PHE A 479 15.56 6.67 -11.33
CA PHE A 479 16.63 7.47 -10.76
C PHE A 479 16.39 7.74 -9.27
N THR A 480 15.15 8.13 -8.93
CA THR A 480 14.71 8.36 -7.55
C THR A 480 15.00 7.14 -6.67
N LYS A 481 14.54 5.96 -7.12
CA LYS A 481 14.72 4.70 -6.41
C LYS A 481 16.21 4.35 -6.28
N LYS A 482 16.95 4.38 -7.39
CA LYS A 482 18.36 3.99 -7.42
C LYS A 482 19.22 4.85 -6.50
N ILE A 483 18.98 6.15 -6.47
CA ILE A 483 19.81 7.09 -5.70
C ILE A 483 19.32 7.15 -4.25
N TYR A 484 18.05 7.48 -4.03
CA TYR A 484 17.56 7.84 -2.71
C TYR A 484 17.00 6.68 -1.90
N LEU A 485 16.59 5.56 -2.52
CA LEU A 485 16.04 4.40 -1.82
C LEU A 485 17.01 3.22 -1.72
N ASP A 486 17.84 3.02 -2.75
CA ASP A 486 18.74 1.86 -2.82
C ASP A 486 20.15 2.15 -2.30
N ARG A 487 20.66 3.39 -2.47
CA ARG A 487 22.06 3.75 -2.14
C ARG A 487 22.24 4.65 -0.92
N GLN A 488 21.14 5.08 -0.31
CA GLN A 488 21.18 6.03 0.79
C GLN A 488 20.98 5.32 2.13
N ASN A 489 21.92 5.53 3.04
CA ASN A 489 21.82 5.21 4.47
C ASN A 489 21.85 6.50 5.29
N VAL A 490 21.38 6.43 6.55
CA VAL A 490 21.17 7.61 7.39
C VAL A 490 22.01 7.54 8.65
N LYS A 491 22.85 8.55 8.88
CA LYS A 491 23.50 8.83 10.15
C LYS A 491 22.80 9.99 10.82
N LEU A 492 21.94 9.70 11.80
CA LEU A 492 21.10 10.70 12.44
C LEU A 492 21.92 11.73 13.22
N ASN A 493 21.58 13.00 13.06
CA ASN A 493 21.99 14.06 13.95
C ASN A 493 21.20 13.93 15.25
N LEU A 494 21.82 13.27 16.23
CA LEU A 494 21.21 12.92 17.50
C LEU A 494 20.66 14.14 18.26
N ARG A 495 21.33 15.30 18.19
CA ARG A 495 20.83 16.53 18.86
C ARG A 495 19.52 17.03 18.25
N ARG A 496 19.37 16.98 16.93
CA ARG A 496 18.13 17.34 16.22
C ARG A 496 17.04 16.28 16.46
N PHE A 497 17.41 15.01 16.34
CA PHE A 497 16.48 13.90 16.50
C PHE A 497 15.92 13.81 17.93
N HIS A 498 16.75 14.08 18.95
CA HIS A 498 16.35 14.11 20.36
C HIS A 498 15.12 14.99 20.61
N LYS A 499 15.02 16.15 19.94
CA LYS A 499 13.86 17.05 20.06
C LYS A 499 12.56 16.39 19.58
N ARG A 500 12.62 15.60 18.50
CA ARG A 500 11.45 14.87 17.98
C ARG A 500 11.05 13.73 18.90
N LEU A 501 12.05 13.01 19.42
CA LEU A 501 11.85 11.89 20.31
C LEU A 501 11.27 12.33 21.68
N LEU A 502 11.76 13.43 22.25
CA LEU A 502 11.16 14.05 23.44
C LEU A 502 9.70 14.45 23.23
N ARG A 503 9.37 15.02 22.07
CA ARG A 503 7.98 15.38 21.75
C ARG A 503 7.07 14.15 21.72
N ALA A 504 7.53 13.05 21.13
CA ALA A 504 6.80 11.79 21.13
C ALA A 504 6.68 11.19 22.54
N TYR A 505 7.72 11.33 23.37
CA TYR A 505 7.70 10.88 24.76
C TYR A 505 6.62 11.60 25.59
N TYR A 506 6.64 12.93 25.60
CA TYR A 506 5.66 13.71 26.35
C TYR A 506 4.24 13.50 25.85
N TYR A 507 4.06 13.36 24.52
CA TYR A 507 2.77 12.99 23.94
C TYR A 507 2.28 11.62 24.45
N SER A 508 3.16 10.61 24.49
CA SER A 508 2.84 9.26 24.99
C SER A 508 2.49 9.27 26.48
N MET A 509 3.26 10.00 27.29
CA MET A 509 3.01 10.16 28.73
C MET A 509 1.67 10.85 29.00
N ALA A 510 1.37 11.94 28.27
CA ALA A 510 0.11 12.65 28.42
C ALA A 510 -1.10 11.76 28.10
N LYS A 511 -1.02 10.95 27.05
CA LYS A 511 -2.08 10.00 26.69
C LYS A 511 -2.28 8.93 27.77
N LYS A 512 -1.19 8.36 28.31
CA LYS A 512 -1.29 7.38 29.41
C LYS A 512 -1.92 7.96 30.67
N ASN A 513 -1.53 9.18 31.06
CA ASN A 513 -2.10 9.85 32.24
C ASN A 513 -3.58 10.21 32.04
N GLY A 514 -3.98 10.61 30.82
CA GLY A 514 -5.38 10.87 30.48
C GLY A 514 -6.27 9.62 30.57
N HIS A 515 -5.77 8.45 30.16
CA HIS A 515 -6.51 7.19 30.28
C HIS A 515 -6.69 6.73 31.73
N LEU A 516 -5.67 6.93 32.59
CA LEU A 516 -5.76 6.61 34.02
C LEU A 516 -6.83 7.44 34.75
N HIS A 517 -7.01 8.71 34.37
CA HIS A 517 -8.06 9.55 34.94
C HIS A 517 -9.48 9.14 34.50
N HIS A 518 -9.64 8.60 33.29
CA HIS A 518 -10.93 8.14 32.79
C HIS A 518 -11.35 6.75 33.29
N GLN A 519 -10.41 5.91 33.76
CA GLN A 519 -10.71 4.60 34.34
C GLN A 519 -11.04 4.64 35.84
N ASN A 520 -10.73 5.76 36.51
CA ASN A 520 -11.00 5.97 37.94
C ASN A 520 -12.26 6.83 38.21
N GLN A 521 -13.06 7.10 37.18
CA GLN A 521 -14.40 7.69 37.25
C GLN A 521 -15.39 6.66 36.71
#